data_AF-A0A967AI03-F1
#
_entry.id   AF-A0A967AI03-F1
#
_cell.length_a   1.000
_cell.length_b   1.000
_cell.length_c   1.000
_cell.angle_alpha   90.00
_cell.angle_beta   90.00
_cell.angle_gamma   90.00
#
_symmetry.space_group_name_H-M   'P 1'
#
loop_
_entity.id
_entity.type
_entity.pdbx_description
1 polymer ?
#
loop_
_entity_poly.entity_id
_entity_poly.type
_entity_poly.pdbx_seq_one_letter_code
_entity_poly.pdbx_strand_id
1 'polypeptide(L)'
;MPDMQWTDIGSVEELGAKALQQARCGNTPIALTYKDGVFTAISGLCDHVGGPLGEGRLDGDYVVCPWHYWKFHHRTGQGESGYEQDQVPAYSTKMENGRVYVDLASGTKRKKQSHKPHPLARPVVREAGPIRVVGISTTAMTRDHPRFSGSDALLEAALDHAQDTLQLETQYIKLRELNFRPCEGYYSKSAKACTWPCSITQMDPTDQLDRVYEAIVHWADVILISTPIRWGNASSLYYKMVERMNCIQNQETIANKHLLKNKVAAFIIMGGQDNVQGVAGQLMTFFAEVGCQFPQFPFIAHSRGWSAEDMERNVIEVQNSRELREGAQELVARAADMARLMVEGQVPEHPLARGGRKAHQLDSEPTG
;
A
#
# COMPACT_ATOMS: atom_id res chain seq x y z
N MET A 1 -26.20 39.73 9.23
CA MET A 1 -25.32 38.67 9.76
C MET A 1 -26.14 37.39 9.70
N PRO A 2 -25.60 36.23 9.30
CA PRO A 2 -26.36 34.99 9.48
C PRO A 2 -26.73 34.86 10.96
N ASP A 3 -27.98 34.50 11.26
CA ASP A 3 -28.42 34.34 12.64
C ASP A 3 -27.57 33.24 13.30
N MET A 4 -26.87 33.61 14.38
CA MET A 4 -26.01 32.67 15.11
C MET A 4 -26.87 31.55 15.70
N GLN A 5 -26.56 30.30 15.35
CA GLN A 5 -27.31 29.14 15.83
C GLN A 5 -26.45 28.36 16.83
N TRP A 6 -26.39 28.88 18.05
CA TRP A 6 -25.66 28.23 19.15
C TRP A 6 -26.28 26.88 19.49
N THR A 7 -25.50 25.82 19.29
CA THR A 7 -25.86 24.46 19.66
C THR A 7 -25.05 24.05 20.87
N ASP A 8 -25.73 23.62 21.93
CA ASP A 8 -25.09 23.02 23.10
C ASP A 8 -24.51 21.65 22.74
N ILE A 9 -23.23 21.45 23.01
CA ILE A 9 -22.52 20.19 22.71
C ILE A 9 -22.05 19.44 23.96
N GLY A 10 -22.31 19.96 25.17
CA GLY A 10 -21.93 19.31 26.42
C GLY A 10 -21.42 20.25 27.53
N SER A 11 -21.04 19.66 28.66
CA SER A 11 -20.52 20.41 29.81
C SER A 11 -19.04 20.78 29.64
N VAL A 12 -18.61 21.91 30.23
CA VAL A 12 -17.21 22.34 30.26
C VAL A 12 -16.33 21.33 31.00
N GLU A 13 -16.83 20.75 32.09
CA GLU A 13 -16.10 19.76 32.90
C GLU A 13 -15.79 18.49 32.09
N GLU A 14 -16.81 17.91 31.45
CA GLU A 14 -16.65 16.71 30.63
C GLU A 14 -15.79 16.99 29.40
N LEU A 15 -16.10 18.06 28.66
CA LEU A 15 -15.44 18.33 27.39
C LEU A 15 -14.01 18.85 27.59
N GLY A 16 -13.73 19.48 28.72
CA GLY A 16 -12.40 20.00 29.08
C GLY A 16 -11.44 18.93 29.61
N ALA A 17 -11.93 17.72 29.89
CA ALA A 17 -11.11 16.61 30.36
C ALA A 17 -10.11 16.09 29.31
N LYS A 18 -10.31 16.41 28.03
CA LYS A 18 -9.43 16.02 26.92
C LYS A 18 -8.99 17.25 26.14
N ALA A 19 -7.70 17.30 25.82
CA ALA A 19 -7.14 18.40 25.02
C ALA A 19 -7.69 18.43 23.59
N LEU A 20 -8.01 17.25 23.01
CA LEU A 20 -8.63 17.09 21.70
C LEU A 20 -9.60 15.91 21.75
N GLN A 21 -10.77 16.09 21.12
CA GLN A 21 -11.72 15.00 20.95
C GLN A 21 -12.66 15.22 19.77
N GLN A 22 -13.23 14.11 19.30
CA GLN A 22 -14.33 14.11 18.34
C GLN A 22 -15.63 14.43 19.07
N ALA A 23 -16.31 15.50 18.65
CA ALA A 23 -17.64 15.89 19.12
C ALA A 23 -18.62 15.93 17.94
N ARG A 24 -19.92 16.07 18.26
CA ARG A 24 -20.98 16.30 17.27
C ARG A 24 -21.73 17.58 17.60
N CYS A 25 -21.96 18.39 16.58
CA CYS A 25 -22.87 19.51 16.62
C CYS A 25 -24.00 19.21 15.64
N GLY A 26 -25.14 18.72 16.16
CA GLY A 26 -26.15 18.07 15.33
C GLY A 26 -25.57 16.88 14.56
N ASN A 27 -25.64 16.92 13.24
CA ASN A 27 -25.08 15.88 12.36
C ASN A 27 -23.63 16.16 11.90
N THR A 28 -23.06 17.31 12.26
CA THR A 28 -21.73 17.69 11.81
C THR A 28 -20.67 17.20 12.80
N PRO A 29 -19.71 16.35 12.38
CA PRO A 29 -18.56 16.00 13.20
C PRO A 29 -17.64 17.23 13.37
N ILE A 30 -17.19 17.46 14.60
CA ILE A 30 -16.29 18.56 14.99
C ILE A 30 -15.08 18.00 15.72
N ALA A 31 -13.88 18.50 15.38
CA ALA A 31 -12.70 18.33 16.21
C ALA A 31 -12.69 19.47 17.24
N LEU A 32 -12.98 19.14 18.49
CA LEU A 32 -13.04 20.09 19.59
C LEU A 32 -11.70 20.06 20.32
N THR A 33 -11.05 21.21 20.41
CA THR A 33 -9.81 21.40 21.15
C THR A 33 -10.05 22.23 22.39
N TYR A 34 -9.57 21.75 23.53
CA TYR A 34 -9.51 22.50 24.79
C TYR A 34 -8.05 22.76 25.14
N LYS A 35 -7.63 24.03 25.07
CA LYS A 35 -6.26 24.46 25.31
C LYS A 35 -6.27 25.82 26.01
N ASP A 36 -5.47 25.95 27.07
CA ASP A 36 -5.33 27.19 27.85
C ASP A 36 -6.68 27.75 28.37
N GLY A 37 -7.59 26.86 28.79
CA GLY A 37 -8.91 27.23 29.28
C GLY A 37 -9.92 27.64 28.20
N VAL A 38 -9.57 27.49 26.92
CA VAL A 38 -10.39 27.93 25.78
C VAL A 38 -10.76 26.75 24.90
N PHE A 39 -12.05 26.64 24.56
CA PHE A 39 -12.53 25.72 23.54
C PHE A 39 -12.42 26.33 22.15
N THR A 40 -12.00 25.54 21.18
CA THR A 40 -11.93 25.89 19.77
C THR A 40 -12.46 24.72 18.95
N ALA A 41 -13.10 25.00 17.83
CA ALA A 41 -13.79 24.00 17.04
C ALA A 41 -13.42 24.15 15.56
N ILE A 42 -12.93 23.07 14.96
CA ILE A 42 -12.79 22.93 13.51
C ILE A 42 -13.58 21.73 13.02
N SER A 43 -13.78 21.59 11.71
CA SER A 43 -14.43 20.41 11.15
C SER A 43 -13.74 19.13 11.63
N GLY A 44 -14.54 18.13 11.98
CA GLY A 44 -14.02 16.80 12.32
C GLY A 44 -13.49 16.03 11.11
N LEU A 45 -13.65 16.54 9.88
CA LEU A 45 -13.22 15.86 8.65
C LEU A 45 -12.03 16.57 8.00
N CYS A 46 -10.91 15.84 7.93
CA CYS A 46 -9.68 16.25 7.26
C CYS A 46 -9.91 16.47 5.75
N ASP A 47 -9.37 17.57 5.20
CA ASP A 47 -9.49 17.89 3.77
C ASP A 47 -8.79 16.90 2.83
N HIS A 48 -7.85 16.10 3.33
CA HIS A 48 -7.13 15.12 2.51
C HIS A 48 -8.07 14.05 1.94
N VAL A 49 -8.51 13.11 2.79
CA VAL A 49 -9.43 12.01 2.41
C VAL A 49 -10.57 11.78 3.42
N GLY A 50 -10.84 12.77 4.30
CA GLY A 50 -11.96 12.73 5.23
C GLY A 50 -11.70 12.05 6.58
N GLY A 51 -10.43 11.95 7.01
CA GLY A 51 -10.08 11.37 8.31
C GLY A 51 -10.64 12.14 9.52
N PRO A 52 -10.92 11.46 10.64
CA PRO A 52 -11.52 12.04 11.84
C PRO A 52 -10.50 12.86 12.63
N LEU A 53 -10.50 14.18 12.45
CA LEU A 53 -9.54 15.08 13.10
C LEU A 53 -9.64 15.06 14.63
N GLY A 54 -10.83 14.84 15.18
CA GLY A 54 -11.04 14.77 16.64
C GLY A 54 -10.48 13.50 17.28
N GLU A 55 -10.19 12.46 16.50
CA GLU A 55 -9.48 11.24 16.96
C GLU A 55 -7.96 11.34 16.74
N GLY A 56 -7.49 12.50 16.28
CA GLY A 56 -6.08 12.79 16.09
C GLY A 56 -5.34 13.12 17.39
N ARG A 57 -4.27 13.91 17.24
CA ARG A 57 -3.54 14.48 18.38
C ARG A 57 -3.27 15.96 18.15
N LEU A 58 -2.96 16.67 19.22
CA LEU A 58 -2.41 18.02 19.12
C LEU A 58 -0.88 17.99 19.00
N ASP A 59 -0.35 18.83 18.14
CA ASP A 59 1.06 19.13 17.96
C ASP A 59 1.23 20.65 17.94
N GLY A 60 1.56 21.23 19.10
CA GLY A 60 1.57 22.68 19.30
C GLY A 60 0.18 23.28 19.11
N ASP A 61 -0.01 24.05 18.03
CA ASP A 61 -1.27 24.68 17.65
C ASP A 61 -2.01 23.92 16.53
N TYR A 62 -1.54 22.73 16.17
CA TYR A 62 -2.11 21.96 15.06
C TYR A 62 -2.78 20.68 15.54
N VAL A 63 -3.94 20.39 14.95
CA VAL A 63 -4.59 19.08 15.01
C VAL A 63 -4.02 18.20 13.90
N VAL A 64 -3.39 17.10 14.29
CA VAL A 64 -2.77 16.12 13.38
C VAL A 64 -3.75 14.99 13.09
N CYS A 65 -4.12 14.83 11.81
CA CYS A 65 -5.00 13.77 11.36
C CYS A 65 -4.44 12.37 11.67
N PRO A 66 -5.24 11.45 12.24
CA PRO A 66 -4.77 10.11 12.62
C PRO A 66 -4.56 9.18 11.42
N TRP A 67 -5.04 9.55 10.23
CA TRP A 67 -4.87 8.72 9.03
C TRP A 67 -3.58 9.02 8.30
N HIS A 68 -3.29 10.29 8.00
CA HIS A 68 -2.22 10.67 7.08
C HIS A 68 -1.39 11.85 7.57
N TYR A 69 -1.55 12.22 8.84
CA TYR A 69 -0.74 13.26 9.48
C TYR A 69 -0.92 14.69 8.97
N TRP A 70 -1.87 14.94 8.06
CA TRP A 70 -2.26 16.31 7.69
C TRP A 70 -2.60 17.13 8.92
N LYS A 71 -2.05 18.34 8.97
CA LYS A 71 -2.16 19.24 10.11
C LYS A 71 -3.03 20.43 9.78
N PHE A 72 -3.92 20.78 10.72
CA PHE A 72 -4.74 21.97 10.63
C PHE A 72 -4.69 22.75 11.94
N HIS A 73 -4.51 24.06 11.87
CA HIS A 73 -4.45 24.93 13.04
C HIS A 73 -5.77 24.85 13.82
N HIS A 74 -5.68 24.55 15.12
CA HIS A 74 -6.84 24.18 15.95
C HIS A 74 -7.90 25.29 16.09
N ARG A 75 -7.52 26.56 15.83
CA ARG A 75 -8.44 27.71 15.89
C ARG A 75 -8.98 28.15 14.54
N THR A 76 -8.18 28.08 13.49
CA THR A 76 -8.47 28.72 12.20
C THR A 76 -8.81 27.68 11.13
N GLY A 77 -8.46 26.42 11.37
CA GLY A 77 -8.59 25.31 10.42
C GLY A 77 -7.60 25.36 9.27
N GLN A 78 -6.68 26.33 9.22
CA GLN A 78 -5.71 26.48 8.14
C GLN A 78 -4.63 25.39 8.21
N GLY A 79 -4.16 24.91 7.05
CA GLY A 79 -3.05 23.97 6.94
C GLY A 79 -1.75 24.50 7.55
N GLU A 80 -0.82 23.60 7.85
CA GLU A 80 0.52 23.97 8.33
C GLU A 80 1.36 24.67 7.25
N SER A 81 2.56 25.11 7.62
CA SER A 81 3.42 25.82 6.67
C SER A 81 3.74 24.96 5.44
N GLY A 82 3.60 25.55 4.26
CA GLY A 82 3.68 24.87 2.96
C GLY A 82 2.33 24.34 2.46
N TYR A 83 1.29 24.31 3.29
CA TYR A 83 -0.06 23.86 2.99
C TYR A 83 -1.12 24.90 3.38
N GLU A 84 -0.76 26.19 3.46
CA GLU A 84 -1.61 27.28 3.96
C GLU A 84 -2.85 27.54 3.08
N GLN A 85 -2.88 26.94 1.87
CA GLN A 85 -3.99 27.00 0.93
C GLN A 85 -5.11 26.01 1.26
N ASP A 86 -4.81 24.96 2.04
CA ASP A 86 -5.80 24.06 2.59
C ASP A 86 -6.39 24.64 3.89
N GLN A 87 -7.70 24.49 4.06
CA GLN A 87 -8.40 25.01 5.22
C GLN A 87 -9.68 24.21 5.49
N VAL A 88 -9.74 23.54 6.64
CA VAL A 88 -11.00 23.01 7.15
C VAL A 88 -11.83 24.13 7.78
N PRO A 89 -13.18 24.05 7.77
CA PRO A 89 -14.02 25.02 8.45
C PRO A 89 -13.67 25.14 9.93
N ALA A 90 -13.58 26.37 10.43
CA ALA A 90 -13.52 26.71 11.85
C ALA A 90 -14.86 27.30 12.28
N TYR A 91 -15.29 26.99 13.50
CA TYR A 91 -16.57 27.39 14.06
C TYR A 91 -16.35 28.17 15.34
N SER A 92 -17.19 29.17 15.56
CA SER A 92 -17.20 29.94 16.79
C SER A 92 -17.68 29.06 17.95
N THR A 93 -17.01 29.22 19.08
CA THR A 93 -17.32 28.53 20.34
C THR A 93 -17.64 29.57 21.42
N LYS A 94 -18.50 29.21 22.37
CA LYS A 94 -18.65 29.98 23.61
C LYS A 94 -18.87 29.05 24.79
N MET A 95 -18.50 29.53 25.98
CA MET A 95 -18.85 28.90 27.26
C MET A 95 -19.88 29.77 27.97
N GLU A 96 -21.00 29.18 28.39
CA GLU A 96 -22.06 29.90 29.10
C GLU A 96 -22.73 28.94 30.08
N ASN A 97 -22.86 29.35 31.35
CA ASN A 97 -23.46 28.55 32.42
C ASN A 97 -22.87 27.12 32.54
N GLY A 98 -21.55 26.98 32.39
CA GLY A 98 -20.86 25.67 32.48
C GLY A 98 -21.07 24.75 31.26
N ARG A 99 -21.68 25.25 30.19
CA ARG A 99 -21.94 24.52 28.94
C ARG A 99 -21.10 25.08 27.79
N VAL A 100 -20.72 24.22 26.86
CA VAL A 100 -19.98 24.59 25.64
C VAL A 100 -20.97 24.63 24.47
N TYR A 101 -20.94 25.72 23.72
CA TYR A 101 -21.77 25.90 22.53
C TYR A 101 -20.90 26.09 21.29
N VAL A 102 -21.38 25.59 20.15
CA VAL A 102 -20.78 25.80 18.83
C VAL A 102 -21.81 26.40 17.89
N ASP A 103 -21.39 27.36 17.05
CA ASP A 103 -22.22 27.94 16.00
C ASP A 103 -21.76 27.47 14.61
N LEU A 104 -22.52 26.55 14.00
CA LEU A 104 -22.23 26.04 12.66
C LEU A 104 -22.43 27.08 11.57
N ALA A 105 -23.29 28.09 11.78
CA ALA A 105 -23.53 29.15 10.80
C ALA A 105 -22.32 30.10 10.66
N SER A 106 -21.44 30.12 11.67
CA SER A 106 -20.18 30.88 11.65
C SER A 106 -19.04 30.19 10.89
N GLY A 107 -19.28 29.00 10.33
CA GLY A 107 -18.27 28.18 9.66
C GLY A 107 -17.46 28.93 8.61
N THR A 108 -16.14 28.97 8.77
CA THR A 108 -15.26 29.50 7.72
C THR A 108 -15.33 28.63 6.46
N LYS A 109 -15.07 29.23 5.29
CA LYS A 109 -15.10 28.49 4.02
C LYS A 109 -14.03 27.40 4.00
N ARG A 110 -14.44 26.17 3.68
CA ARG A 110 -13.50 25.09 3.35
C ARG A 110 -12.72 25.45 2.10
N LYS A 111 -11.40 25.28 2.13
CA LYS A 111 -10.51 25.44 0.97
C LYS A 111 -9.70 24.17 0.83
N LYS A 112 -9.65 23.61 -0.37
CA LYS A 112 -8.83 22.45 -0.69
C LYS A 112 -8.03 22.79 -1.94
N GLN A 113 -6.72 22.81 -1.82
CA GLN A 113 -5.84 23.01 -2.94
C GLN A 113 -5.98 21.80 -3.89
N SER A 114 -6.12 22.09 -5.18
CA SER A 114 -6.06 21.04 -6.19
C SER A 114 -4.61 20.65 -6.39
N HIS A 115 -4.26 19.43 -6.01
CA HIS A 115 -2.96 18.84 -6.32
C HIS A 115 -3.06 18.05 -7.63
N LYS A 116 -2.00 18.11 -8.45
CA LYS A 116 -1.88 17.21 -9.60
C LYS A 116 -1.90 15.76 -9.08
N PRO A 117 -2.69 14.87 -9.68
CA PRO A 117 -2.67 13.46 -9.30
C PRO A 117 -1.25 12.89 -9.40
N HIS A 118 -0.93 12.00 -8.48
CA HIS A 118 0.34 11.28 -8.50
C HIS A 118 0.51 10.54 -9.84
N PRO A 119 1.72 10.50 -10.47
CA PRO A 119 1.93 9.88 -11.78
C PRO A 119 1.45 8.43 -11.91
N LEU A 120 1.54 7.65 -10.81
CA LEU A 120 1.03 6.27 -10.73
C LEU A 120 -0.51 6.15 -10.85
N ALA A 121 -1.26 7.24 -10.66
CA ALA A 121 -2.73 7.23 -10.72
C ALA A 121 -3.28 7.21 -12.15
N ARG A 122 -2.41 7.31 -13.17
CA ARG A 122 -2.80 7.27 -14.57
C ARG A 122 -3.44 5.91 -14.95
N PRO A 123 -4.25 5.86 -16.03
CA PRO A 123 -4.78 4.60 -16.55
C PRO A 123 -3.66 3.62 -16.89
N VAL A 124 -3.89 2.34 -16.60
CA VAL A 124 -2.96 1.27 -16.98
C VAL A 124 -3.14 0.98 -18.47
N VAL A 125 -2.11 1.28 -19.26
CA VAL A 125 -2.08 1.03 -20.69
C VAL A 125 -0.79 0.32 -21.02
N ARG A 126 -0.88 -0.90 -21.54
CA ARG A 126 0.28 -1.62 -22.05
C ARG A 126 0.68 -1.02 -23.39
N GLU A 127 1.91 -0.52 -23.48
CA GLU A 127 2.47 -0.09 -24.76
C GLU A 127 2.75 -1.29 -25.66
N ALA A 128 2.71 -1.08 -26.99
CA ALA A 128 3.13 -2.10 -27.94
C ALA A 128 4.64 -2.36 -27.83
N GLY A 129 5.06 -3.61 -28.02
CA GLY A 129 6.46 -4.00 -27.91
C GLY A 129 6.63 -5.41 -27.34
N PRO A 130 7.90 -5.83 -27.13
CA PRO A 130 8.24 -7.13 -26.55
C PRO A 130 7.58 -7.38 -25.20
N ILE A 131 7.60 -8.64 -24.74
CA ILE A 131 7.19 -8.96 -23.37
C ILE A 131 8.18 -8.33 -22.40
N ARG A 132 7.65 -7.74 -21.32
CA ARG A 132 8.41 -7.05 -20.27
C ARG A 132 8.43 -7.87 -18.99
N VAL A 133 9.63 -8.21 -18.51
CA VAL A 133 9.85 -9.01 -17.30
C VAL A 133 10.48 -8.16 -16.22
N VAL A 134 9.78 -7.95 -15.11
CA VAL A 134 10.40 -7.36 -13.91
C VAL A 134 10.79 -8.47 -12.95
N GLY A 135 12.08 -8.53 -12.61
CA GLY A 135 12.61 -9.34 -11.52
C GLY A 135 12.74 -8.52 -10.25
N ILE A 136 12.13 -8.98 -9.16
CA ILE A 136 12.17 -8.34 -7.85
C ILE A 136 12.86 -9.29 -6.86
N SER A 137 14.05 -8.90 -6.40
CA SER A 137 14.73 -9.59 -5.32
C SER A 137 14.29 -9.04 -3.97
N THR A 138 13.92 -9.96 -3.08
CA THR A 138 13.51 -9.65 -1.71
C THR A 138 14.55 -10.11 -0.68
N THR A 139 15.76 -10.50 -1.09
CA THR A 139 16.82 -10.79 -0.11
C THR A 139 17.26 -9.53 0.61
N ALA A 140 17.45 -9.64 1.92
CA ALA A 140 17.90 -8.56 2.79
C ALA A 140 19.44 -8.53 2.98
N MET A 141 20.19 -9.31 2.20
CA MET A 141 21.66 -9.33 2.28
C MET A 141 22.22 -7.94 1.91
N THR A 142 22.99 -7.35 2.82
CA THR A 142 23.47 -5.96 2.71
C THR A 142 24.46 -5.77 1.57
N ARG A 143 24.47 -4.56 1.00
CA ARG A 143 25.41 -4.17 -0.06
C ARG A 143 26.84 -4.02 0.45
N ASP A 144 27.01 -3.44 1.63
CA ASP A 144 28.33 -3.06 2.15
C ASP A 144 29.16 -4.27 2.62
N HIS A 145 28.51 -5.44 2.71
CA HIS A 145 29.14 -6.72 3.06
C HIS A 145 28.60 -7.83 2.15
N PRO A 146 29.00 -7.83 0.86
CA PRO A 146 28.41 -8.70 -0.14
C PRO A 146 28.67 -10.16 0.19
N ARG A 147 27.61 -10.96 0.11
CA ARG A 147 27.62 -12.42 0.23
C ARG A 147 26.87 -13.00 -0.94
N PHE A 148 27.22 -14.22 -1.33
CA PHE A 148 26.47 -14.91 -2.36
C PHE A 148 25.02 -15.11 -1.93
N SER A 149 24.10 -14.72 -2.80
CA SER A 149 22.66 -14.91 -2.64
C SER A 149 22.18 -15.84 -3.75
N GLY A 150 21.81 -17.07 -3.40
CA GLY A 150 21.22 -18.01 -4.37
C GLY A 150 19.94 -17.44 -5.00
N SER A 151 19.13 -16.71 -4.22
CA SER A 151 17.94 -16.00 -4.73
C SER A 151 18.30 -15.00 -5.82
N ASP A 152 19.35 -14.20 -5.62
CA ASP A 152 19.75 -13.19 -6.60
C ASP A 152 20.38 -13.84 -7.82
N ALA A 153 21.23 -14.85 -7.62
CA ALA A 153 21.94 -15.54 -8.71
C ALA A 153 20.97 -16.25 -9.66
N LEU A 154 19.92 -16.92 -9.13
CA LEU A 154 18.92 -17.56 -9.97
C LEU A 154 17.99 -16.54 -10.64
N LEU A 155 17.68 -15.42 -9.97
CA LEU A 155 16.90 -14.34 -10.59
C LEU A 155 17.68 -13.68 -11.73
N GLU A 156 18.98 -13.43 -11.54
CA GLU A 156 19.87 -12.90 -12.57
C GLU A 156 19.96 -13.87 -13.75
N ALA A 157 20.17 -15.17 -13.51
CA ALA A 157 20.17 -16.18 -14.57
C ALA A 157 18.86 -16.22 -15.38
N ALA A 158 17.71 -16.01 -14.73
CA ALA A 158 16.43 -15.92 -15.41
C ALA A 158 16.32 -14.63 -16.25
N LEU A 159 16.69 -13.47 -15.70
CA LEU A 159 16.63 -12.20 -16.43
C LEU A 159 17.61 -12.15 -17.60
N ASP A 160 18.84 -12.66 -17.42
CA ASP A 160 19.84 -12.74 -18.48
C ASP A 160 19.33 -13.62 -19.63
N HIS A 161 18.72 -14.78 -19.33
CA HIS A 161 18.12 -15.62 -20.36
C HIS A 161 16.94 -14.96 -21.06
N ALA A 162 16.08 -14.25 -20.30
CA ALA A 162 14.99 -13.49 -20.88
C ALA A 162 15.48 -12.42 -21.87
N GLN A 163 16.56 -11.71 -21.52
CA GLN A 163 17.15 -10.69 -22.38
C GLN A 163 17.90 -11.30 -23.57
N ASP A 164 18.87 -12.17 -23.29
CA ASP A 164 19.86 -12.61 -24.28
C ASP A 164 19.31 -13.70 -25.21
N THR A 165 18.43 -14.57 -24.70
CA THR A 165 17.91 -15.73 -25.46
C THR A 165 16.50 -15.46 -25.97
N LEU A 166 15.61 -14.97 -25.10
CA LEU A 166 14.20 -14.76 -25.45
C LEU A 166 13.90 -13.39 -26.06
N GLN A 167 14.90 -12.49 -26.09
CA GLN A 167 14.80 -11.13 -26.66
C GLN A 167 13.65 -10.32 -26.02
N LEU A 168 13.53 -10.42 -24.69
CA LEU A 168 12.55 -9.72 -23.88
C LEU A 168 13.16 -8.47 -23.24
N GLU A 169 12.30 -7.53 -22.86
CA GLU A 169 12.72 -6.38 -22.05
C GLU A 169 12.75 -6.78 -20.56
N THR A 170 13.81 -6.42 -19.85
CA THR A 170 13.98 -6.81 -18.44
C THR A 170 14.26 -5.61 -17.54
N GLN A 171 13.77 -5.68 -16.29
CA GLN A 171 14.15 -4.79 -15.20
C GLN A 171 14.49 -5.61 -13.96
N TYR A 172 15.53 -5.22 -13.24
CA TYR A 172 15.92 -5.84 -11.98
C TYR A 172 15.81 -4.83 -10.83
N ILE A 173 14.87 -5.09 -9.91
CA ILE A 173 14.69 -4.32 -8.69
C ILE A 173 15.14 -5.13 -7.48
N LYS A 174 16.09 -4.61 -6.72
CA LYS A 174 16.50 -5.16 -5.42
C LYS A 174 15.86 -4.33 -4.32
N LEU A 175 14.89 -4.89 -3.60
CA LEU A 175 14.15 -4.13 -2.58
C LEU A 175 15.06 -3.54 -1.49
N ARG A 176 16.15 -4.23 -1.17
CA ARG A 176 17.16 -3.76 -0.22
C ARG A 176 17.88 -2.46 -0.62
N GLU A 177 17.79 -2.07 -1.90
CA GLU A 177 18.39 -0.83 -2.42
C GLU A 177 17.40 0.34 -2.41
N LEU A 178 16.13 0.08 -2.07
CA LEU A 178 15.08 1.08 -2.01
C LEU A 178 14.87 1.57 -0.58
N ASN A 179 14.74 2.88 -0.42
CA ASN A 179 14.24 3.50 0.79
C ASN A 179 12.71 3.51 0.78
N PHE A 180 12.08 2.69 1.61
CA PHE A 180 10.62 2.70 1.79
C PHE A 180 10.29 2.24 3.20
N ARG A 181 9.20 2.72 3.78
CA ARG A 181 8.80 2.35 5.16
C ARG A 181 7.73 1.24 5.19
N PRO A 182 7.58 0.51 6.31
CA PRO A 182 6.52 -0.48 6.47
C PRO A 182 5.11 0.10 6.27
N CYS A 183 4.13 -0.76 6.05
CA CYS A 183 2.72 -0.36 6.07
C CYS A 183 2.29 0.03 7.49
N GLU A 184 1.51 1.09 7.61
CA GLU A 184 1.00 1.58 8.91
C GLU A 184 -0.44 1.13 9.20
N GLY A 185 -1.00 0.24 8.38
CA GLY A 185 -2.32 -0.33 8.61
C GLY A 185 -3.48 0.66 8.40
N TYR A 186 -3.35 1.62 7.49
CA TYR A 186 -4.42 2.59 7.22
C TYR A 186 -5.74 1.94 6.81
N TYR A 187 -5.70 0.80 6.12
CA TYR A 187 -6.93 0.08 5.77
C TYR A 187 -7.74 -0.34 7.02
N SER A 188 -7.04 -0.75 8.08
CA SER A 188 -7.65 -1.10 9.37
C SER A 188 -8.26 0.10 10.10
N LYS A 189 -7.90 1.33 9.70
CA LYS A 189 -8.57 2.57 10.16
C LYS A 189 -9.79 2.88 9.32
N SER A 190 -9.66 2.76 8.00
CA SER A 190 -10.76 2.94 7.06
C SER A 190 -10.36 2.45 5.66
N ALA A 191 -11.31 1.86 4.93
CA ALA A 191 -11.15 1.58 3.50
C ALA A 191 -10.79 2.84 2.69
N LYS A 192 -11.21 4.03 3.14
CA LYS A 192 -10.88 5.32 2.50
C LYS A 192 -9.47 5.82 2.82
N ALA A 193 -8.84 5.32 3.88
CA ALA A 193 -7.52 5.74 4.30
C ALA A 193 -6.38 5.01 3.54
N CYS A 194 -6.64 3.81 3.01
CA CYS A 194 -5.69 3.09 2.16
C CYS A 194 -6.03 3.34 0.69
N THR A 195 -5.36 4.33 0.09
CA THR A 195 -5.63 4.79 -1.29
C THR A 195 -4.66 4.18 -2.30
N TRP A 196 -5.05 4.22 -3.58
CA TRP A 196 -4.15 4.02 -4.72
C TRP A 196 -3.88 5.37 -5.41
N PRO A 197 -2.61 5.71 -5.70
CA PRO A 197 -1.37 5.05 -5.26
C PRO A 197 -1.22 5.03 -3.74
N CYS A 198 -0.32 4.20 -3.19
CA CYS A 198 -0.18 4.06 -1.74
C CYS A 198 -0.05 5.43 -1.04
N SER A 199 -0.92 5.70 -0.05
CA SER A 199 -0.92 6.99 0.66
C SER A 199 0.45 7.33 1.24
N ILE A 200 1.20 6.35 1.74
CA ILE A 200 2.55 6.58 2.28
C ILE A 200 3.51 7.10 1.21
N THR A 201 3.48 6.51 0.01
CA THR A 201 4.30 6.97 -1.12
C THR A 201 3.89 8.38 -1.56
N GLN A 202 2.60 8.72 -1.49
CA GLN A 202 2.14 10.07 -1.80
C GLN A 202 2.58 11.11 -0.76
N MET A 203 2.71 10.70 0.51
CA MET A 203 3.07 11.58 1.62
C MET A 203 4.57 11.81 1.79
N ASP A 204 5.37 10.84 1.36
CA ASP A 204 6.82 10.84 1.58
C ASP A 204 7.54 10.87 0.23
N PRO A 205 8.06 12.02 -0.21
CA PRO A 205 8.76 12.14 -1.49
C PRO A 205 10.08 11.36 -1.53
N THR A 206 10.54 10.83 -0.39
CA THR A 206 11.75 9.98 -0.31
C THR A 206 11.44 8.49 -0.33
N ASP A 207 10.16 8.10 -0.28
CA ASP A 207 9.72 6.70 -0.40
C ASP A 207 9.84 6.25 -1.86
N GLN A 208 10.63 5.20 -2.09
CA GLN A 208 11.03 4.70 -3.40
C GLN A 208 10.25 3.46 -3.82
N LEU A 209 9.15 3.13 -3.12
CA LEU A 209 8.30 2.01 -3.49
C LEU A 209 7.46 2.32 -4.74
N ASP A 210 7.35 3.60 -5.11
CA ASP A 210 6.82 4.06 -6.39
C ASP A 210 7.46 3.36 -7.59
N ARG A 211 8.76 3.07 -7.54
CA ARG A 211 9.48 2.32 -8.59
C ARG A 211 8.95 0.90 -8.77
N VAL A 212 8.61 0.23 -7.66
CA VAL A 212 8.00 -1.10 -7.70
C VAL A 212 6.60 -1.01 -8.27
N TYR A 213 5.79 -0.05 -7.82
CA TYR A 213 4.44 0.18 -8.34
C TYR A 213 4.45 0.48 -9.84
N GLU A 214 5.35 1.33 -10.29
CA GLU A 214 5.56 1.67 -11.69
C GLU A 214 5.90 0.41 -12.51
N ALA A 215 6.89 -0.36 -12.04
CA ALA A 215 7.33 -1.57 -12.72
C ALA A 215 6.22 -2.63 -12.81
N ILE A 216 5.53 -2.93 -11.70
CA ILE A 216 4.54 -4.00 -11.68
C ILE A 216 3.20 -3.58 -12.29
N VAL A 217 2.72 -2.36 -12.08
CA VAL A 217 1.40 -1.93 -12.56
C VAL A 217 1.47 -1.46 -14.00
N HIS A 218 2.44 -0.60 -14.33
CA HIS A 218 2.43 0.12 -15.60
C HIS A 218 3.37 -0.45 -16.65
N TRP A 219 4.45 -1.13 -16.25
CA TRP A 219 5.48 -1.57 -17.19
C TRP A 219 5.43 -3.06 -17.53
N ALA A 220 5.41 -3.94 -16.52
CA ALA A 220 5.63 -5.38 -16.71
C ALA A 220 4.42 -6.16 -17.22
N ASP A 221 4.71 -7.21 -17.99
CA ASP A 221 3.79 -8.30 -18.31
C ASP A 221 4.03 -9.52 -17.39
N VAL A 222 5.30 -9.75 -17.03
CA VAL A 222 5.73 -10.83 -16.14
C VAL A 222 6.39 -10.25 -14.90
N ILE A 223 5.97 -10.73 -13.73
CA ILE A 223 6.53 -10.37 -12.42
C ILE A 223 7.21 -11.61 -11.83
N LEU A 224 8.54 -11.58 -11.77
CA LEU A 224 9.34 -12.60 -11.11
C LEU A 224 9.71 -12.14 -9.70
N ILE A 225 9.26 -12.85 -8.67
CA ILE A 225 9.69 -12.60 -7.28
C ILE A 225 10.70 -13.66 -6.86
N SER A 226 11.88 -13.23 -6.42
CA SER A 226 12.87 -14.11 -5.81
C SER A 226 13.00 -13.82 -4.32
N THR A 227 12.70 -14.82 -3.49
CA THR A 227 12.75 -14.69 -2.03
C THR A 227 13.56 -15.81 -1.39
N PRO A 228 14.39 -15.49 -0.37
CA PRO A 228 14.86 -16.53 0.53
C PRO A 228 13.74 -16.97 1.48
N ILE A 229 13.86 -18.18 2.02
CA ILE A 229 13.05 -18.67 3.15
C ILE A 229 13.71 -18.22 4.45
N ARG A 230 12.94 -17.60 5.34
CA ARG A 230 13.37 -17.16 6.68
C ARG A 230 12.32 -17.58 7.69
N TRP A 231 12.69 -18.44 8.63
CA TRP A 231 11.74 -18.98 9.63
C TRP A 231 10.49 -19.59 8.97
N GLY A 232 10.67 -20.34 7.88
CA GLY A 232 9.58 -20.92 7.11
C GLY A 232 8.73 -19.92 6.32
N ASN A 233 9.08 -18.64 6.27
CA ASN A 233 8.31 -17.62 5.58
C ASN A 233 9.10 -16.99 4.43
N ALA A 234 8.40 -16.31 3.53
CA ALA A 234 9.05 -15.36 2.63
C ALA A 234 9.82 -14.30 3.45
N SER A 235 10.81 -13.68 2.82
CA SER A 235 11.66 -12.68 3.49
C SER A 235 10.87 -11.49 4.06
N SER A 236 11.43 -10.82 5.07
CA SER A 236 10.82 -9.61 5.64
C SER A 236 10.65 -8.48 4.61
N LEU A 237 11.54 -8.35 3.62
CA LEU A 237 11.39 -7.36 2.55
C LEU A 237 10.23 -7.70 1.61
N TYR A 238 9.95 -8.99 1.36
CA TYR A 238 8.75 -9.39 0.64
C TYR A 238 7.50 -8.89 1.38
N TYR A 239 7.37 -9.19 2.68
CA TYR A 239 6.23 -8.75 3.47
C TYR A 239 6.09 -7.23 3.54
N LYS A 240 7.21 -6.52 3.79
CA LYS A 240 7.23 -5.06 3.79
C LYS A 240 6.73 -4.45 2.48
N MET A 241 7.00 -5.10 1.33
CA MET A 241 6.48 -4.71 0.02
C MET A 241 4.99 -5.06 -0.13
N VAL A 242 4.59 -6.32 0.09
CA VAL A 242 3.20 -6.73 -0.20
C VAL A 242 2.17 -6.14 0.77
N GLU A 243 2.56 -5.87 2.02
CA GLU A 243 1.72 -5.11 2.97
C GLU A 243 1.41 -3.70 2.46
N ARG A 244 2.37 -3.06 1.78
CA ARG A 244 2.21 -1.76 1.13
C ARG A 244 1.42 -1.88 -0.18
N MET A 245 1.35 -3.05 -0.80
CA MET A 245 0.52 -3.34 -1.97
C MET A 245 -0.94 -3.63 -1.63
N ASN A 246 -1.36 -3.59 -0.36
CA ASN A 246 -2.78 -3.65 0.02
C ASN A 246 -3.61 -2.56 -0.69
N CYS A 247 -3.00 -1.43 -1.05
CA CYS A 247 -3.64 -0.41 -1.88
C CYS A 247 -4.07 -0.91 -3.28
N ILE A 248 -3.34 -1.86 -3.86
CA ILE A 248 -3.67 -2.52 -5.13
C ILE A 248 -4.81 -3.51 -4.91
N GLN A 249 -4.73 -4.35 -3.87
CA GLN A 249 -5.84 -5.26 -3.53
C GLN A 249 -7.15 -4.50 -3.24
N ASN A 250 -7.06 -3.32 -2.65
CA ASN A 250 -8.23 -2.45 -2.47
C ASN A 250 -8.83 -2.00 -3.81
N GLN A 251 -8.03 -1.82 -4.86
CA GLN A 251 -8.59 -1.50 -6.18
C GLN A 251 -9.47 -2.63 -6.69
N GLU A 252 -9.07 -3.89 -6.47
CA GLU A 252 -9.90 -5.07 -6.78
C GLU A 252 -11.19 -5.08 -5.96
N THR A 253 -11.08 -4.95 -4.64
CA THR A 253 -12.19 -5.25 -3.71
C THR A 253 -13.20 -4.12 -3.51
N ILE A 254 -12.76 -2.86 -3.52
CA ILE A 254 -13.60 -1.70 -3.21
C ILE A 254 -13.79 -0.73 -4.39
N ALA A 255 -12.88 -0.72 -5.36
CA ALA A 255 -12.94 0.19 -6.51
C ALA A 255 -13.33 -0.48 -7.84
N ASN A 256 -13.36 -1.82 -7.89
CA ASN A 256 -13.59 -2.59 -9.12
C ASN A 256 -12.65 -2.16 -10.26
N LYS A 257 -11.37 -1.98 -9.92
CA LYS A 257 -10.28 -1.60 -10.81
C LYS A 257 -9.21 -2.67 -10.74
N HIS A 258 -8.98 -3.35 -11.86
CA HIS A 258 -8.18 -4.56 -11.89
C HIS A 258 -6.74 -4.28 -12.36
N LEU A 259 -5.87 -3.83 -11.45
CA LEU A 259 -4.57 -3.25 -11.82
C LEU A 259 -3.56 -4.28 -12.33
N LEU A 260 -3.64 -5.55 -11.89
CA LEU A 260 -2.68 -6.59 -12.24
C LEU A 260 -3.31 -7.79 -12.98
N LYS A 261 -4.59 -7.68 -13.40
CA LYS A 261 -5.35 -8.78 -14.04
C LYS A 261 -4.65 -9.42 -15.25
N ASN A 262 -3.99 -8.61 -16.06
CA ASN A 262 -3.38 -9.05 -17.31
C ASN A 262 -1.86 -9.29 -17.16
N LYS A 263 -1.43 -9.77 -15.99
CA LYS A 263 -0.01 -9.99 -15.69
C LYS A 263 0.22 -11.41 -15.20
N VAL A 264 1.41 -11.93 -15.48
CA VAL A 264 1.86 -13.25 -15.06
C VAL A 264 2.79 -13.10 -13.86
N ALA A 265 2.58 -13.89 -12.81
CA ALA A 265 3.48 -13.97 -11.67
C ALA A 265 4.17 -15.34 -11.61
N ALA A 266 5.46 -15.35 -11.29
CA ALA A 266 6.23 -16.57 -11.07
C ALA A 266 7.34 -16.35 -10.02
N PHE A 267 7.82 -17.43 -9.40
CA PHE A 267 8.56 -17.34 -8.14
C PHE A 267 9.84 -18.19 -8.09
N ILE A 268 10.89 -17.64 -7.50
CA ILE A 268 12.14 -18.35 -7.16
C ILE A 268 12.24 -18.38 -5.62
N ILE A 269 12.24 -19.57 -5.04
CA ILE A 269 12.17 -19.75 -3.58
C ILE A 269 13.43 -20.48 -3.09
N MET A 270 14.25 -19.81 -2.29
CA MET A 270 15.53 -20.38 -1.85
C MET A 270 15.59 -20.58 -0.33
N GLY A 271 15.66 -21.83 0.11
CA GLY A 271 15.87 -22.21 1.50
C GLY A 271 17.15 -23.03 1.68
N GLY A 272 17.80 -22.88 2.83
CA GLY A 272 18.81 -23.85 3.27
C GLY A 272 18.14 -25.11 3.81
N GLN A 273 17.20 -24.93 4.73
CA GLN A 273 16.32 -25.97 5.28
C GLN A 273 14.98 -25.99 4.52
N ASP A 274 13.87 -26.31 5.19
CA ASP A 274 12.56 -26.65 4.60
C ASP A 274 11.59 -25.45 4.43
N ASN A 275 10.34 -25.77 4.05
CA ASN A 275 9.14 -24.93 3.96
C ASN A 275 8.87 -24.23 2.61
N VAL A 276 9.38 -24.79 1.52
CA VAL A 276 9.16 -24.30 0.16
C VAL A 276 7.67 -24.13 -0.16
N GLN A 277 6.86 -25.16 0.11
CA GLN A 277 5.43 -25.16 -0.22
C GLN A 277 4.67 -24.12 0.59
N GLY A 278 5.04 -23.92 1.86
CA GLY A 278 4.49 -22.88 2.71
C GLY A 278 4.74 -21.48 2.13
N VAL A 279 5.97 -21.21 1.71
CA VAL A 279 6.33 -19.94 1.06
C VAL A 279 5.66 -19.79 -0.30
N ALA A 280 5.61 -20.83 -1.12
CA ALA A 280 4.91 -20.80 -2.41
C ALA A 280 3.43 -20.46 -2.22
N GLY A 281 2.77 -21.03 -1.21
CA GLY A 281 1.40 -20.69 -0.84
C GLY A 281 1.23 -19.21 -0.46
N GLN A 282 2.17 -18.63 0.29
CA GLN A 282 2.15 -17.20 0.66
C GLN A 282 2.23 -16.29 -0.57
N LEU A 283 3.12 -16.62 -1.52
CA LEU A 283 3.31 -15.85 -2.75
C LEU A 283 2.09 -15.97 -3.66
N MET A 284 1.67 -17.20 -3.98
CA MET A 284 0.54 -17.46 -4.87
C MET A 284 -0.76 -16.86 -4.33
N THR A 285 -1.04 -16.98 -3.03
CA THR A 285 -2.27 -16.42 -2.42
C THR A 285 -2.36 -14.92 -2.66
N PHE A 286 -1.29 -14.18 -2.37
CA PHE A 286 -1.30 -12.73 -2.54
C PHE A 286 -1.45 -12.34 -4.02
N PHE A 287 -0.64 -12.92 -4.91
CA PHE A 287 -0.67 -12.55 -6.34
C PHE A 287 -1.97 -12.98 -7.05
N ALA A 288 -2.60 -14.07 -6.61
CA ALA A 288 -3.92 -14.49 -7.09
C ALA A 288 -5.00 -13.48 -6.70
N GLU A 289 -5.01 -13.03 -5.43
CA GLU A 289 -5.99 -12.08 -4.89
C GLU A 289 -5.91 -10.69 -5.56
N VAL A 290 -4.76 -10.32 -6.13
CA VAL A 290 -4.58 -9.08 -6.90
C VAL A 290 -4.72 -9.27 -8.42
N GLY A 291 -5.14 -10.46 -8.86
CA GLY A 291 -5.55 -10.74 -10.24
C GLY A 291 -4.48 -11.32 -11.17
N CYS A 292 -3.24 -11.54 -10.72
CA CYS A 292 -2.21 -12.12 -11.56
C CYS A 292 -2.55 -13.57 -11.95
N GLN A 293 -2.10 -13.96 -13.14
CA GLN A 293 -2.15 -15.34 -13.64
C GLN A 293 -0.83 -16.06 -13.38
N PHE A 294 -0.86 -17.39 -13.40
CA PHE A 294 0.29 -18.24 -13.13
C PHE A 294 0.56 -19.16 -14.32
N PRO A 295 1.82 -19.33 -14.76
CA PRO A 295 2.14 -20.34 -15.76
C PRO A 295 2.10 -21.74 -15.12
N GLN A 296 2.12 -22.78 -15.94
CA GLN A 296 2.28 -24.15 -15.43
C GLN A 296 3.64 -24.27 -14.71
N PHE A 297 3.65 -24.81 -13.50
CA PHE A 297 4.81 -24.80 -12.59
C PHE A 297 5.29 -23.37 -12.29
N PRO A 298 4.52 -22.57 -11.52
CA PRO A 298 4.77 -21.14 -11.34
C PRO A 298 5.91 -20.80 -10.40
N PHE A 299 6.63 -21.81 -9.89
CA PHE A 299 7.80 -21.57 -9.08
C PHE A 299 8.86 -22.65 -9.27
N ILE A 300 10.11 -22.25 -9.09
CA ILE A 300 11.22 -23.16 -8.78
C ILE A 300 11.64 -22.95 -7.34
N ALA A 301 12.24 -23.98 -6.76
CA ALA A 301 12.71 -23.88 -5.39
C ALA A 301 13.91 -24.79 -5.11
N HIS A 302 14.68 -24.39 -4.10
CA HIS A 302 15.76 -25.20 -3.53
C HIS A 302 15.63 -25.25 -2.01
N SER A 303 15.88 -26.44 -1.46
CA SER A 303 15.90 -26.75 -0.03
C SER A 303 16.75 -28.00 0.16
N ARG A 304 17.51 -28.08 1.27
CA ARG A 304 18.21 -29.30 1.67
C ARG A 304 17.43 -30.15 2.68
N GLY A 305 16.24 -29.71 3.07
CA GLY A 305 15.40 -30.37 4.09
C GLY A 305 15.70 -29.92 5.53
N TRP A 306 14.78 -30.26 6.44
CA TRP A 306 14.75 -29.74 7.82
C TRP A 306 16.03 -29.99 8.62
N SER A 307 16.66 -31.15 8.45
CA SER A 307 17.83 -31.57 9.23
C SER A 307 19.17 -31.17 8.62
N ALA A 308 19.18 -30.35 7.57
CA ALA A 308 20.41 -29.93 6.91
C ALA A 308 21.02 -28.72 7.63
N GLU A 309 22.20 -28.90 8.24
CA GLU A 309 22.94 -27.86 8.97
C GLU A 309 24.23 -27.40 8.26
N ASP A 310 24.58 -28.01 7.12
CA ASP A 310 25.80 -27.70 6.33
C ASP A 310 25.49 -26.61 5.28
N MET A 311 25.49 -25.35 5.71
CA MET A 311 25.11 -24.21 4.86
C MET A 311 26.24 -23.76 3.92
N GLU A 312 27.50 -24.00 4.28
CA GLU A 312 28.65 -23.71 3.42
C GLU A 312 28.63 -24.56 2.15
N ARG A 313 28.38 -25.88 2.28
CA ARG A 313 28.21 -26.72 1.09
C ARG A 313 26.96 -26.38 0.30
N ASN A 314 25.88 -25.94 0.97
CA ASN A 314 24.68 -25.48 0.28
C ASN A 314 24.98 -24.33 -0.69
N VAL A 315 25.78 -23.35 -0.26
CA VAL A 315 26.18 -22.24 -1.12
C VAL A 315 26.94 -22.73 -2.34
N ILE A 316 27.91 -23.62 -2.15
CA ILE A 316 28.72 -24.20 -3.24
C ILE A 316 27.84 -25.01 -4.20
N GLU A 317 26.92 -25.82 -3.69
CA GLU A 317 25.98 -26.61 -4.49
C GLU A 317 25.10 -25.70 -5.35
N VAL A 318 24.49 -24.67 -4.77
CA VAL A 318 23.64 -23.72 -5.49
C VAL A 318 24.43 -22.93 -6.54
N GLN A 319 25.64 -22.49 -6.20
CA GLN A 319 26.52 -21.77 -7.14
C GLN A 319 26.85 -22.59 -8.39
N ASN A 320 27.10 -23.89 -8.21
CA ASN A 320 27.57 -24.75 -9.28
C ASN A 320 26.43 -25.51 -9.98
N SER A 321 25.22 -25.55 -9.41
CA SER A 321 24.10 -26.27 -10.00
C SER A 321 23.72 -25.69 -11.36
N ARG A 322 23.80 -26.54 -12.37
CA ARG A 322 23.30 -26.24 -13.71
C ARG A 322 21.78 -26.34 -13.74
N GLU A 323 21.24 -27.31 -13.02
CA GLU A 323 19.81 -27.64 -12.96
C GLU A 323 19.00 -26.49 -12.36
N LEU A 324 19.48 -25.85 -11.29
CA LEU A 324 18.81 -24.68 -10.72
C LEU A 324 18.82 -23.48 -11.67
N ARG A 325 19.92 -23.28 -12.40
CA ARG A 325 20.03 -22.22 -13.41
C ARG A 325 19.10 -22.47 -14.58
N GLU A 326 19.14 -23.66 -15.18
CA GLU A 326 18.21 -24.07 -16.25
C GLU A 326 16.75 -23.98 -15.78
N GLY A 327 16.45 -24.42 -14.55
CA GLY A 327 15.12 -24.27 -13.97
C GLY A 327 14.66 -22.80 -13.91
N ALA A 328 15.55 -21.87 -13.59
CA ALA A 328 15.22 -20.44 -13.54
C ALA A 328 14.97 -19.86 -14.94
N GLN A 329 15.76 -20.29 -15.93
CA GLN A 329 15.60 -19.92 -17.34
C GLN A 329 14.27 -20.43 -17.90
N GLU A 330 13.97 -21.70 -17.65
CA GLU A 330 12.72 -22.33 -18.06
C GLU A 330 11.51 -21.72 -17.34
N LEU A 331 11.66 -21.25 -16.09
CA LEU A 331 10.60 -20.54 -15.36
C LEU A 331 10.23 -19.21 -16.03
N VAL A 332 11.22 -18.42 -16.47
CA VAL A 332 10.92 -17.17 -17.17
C VAL A 332 10.36 -17.41 -18.58
N ALA A 333 10.83 -18.45 -19.27
CA ALA A 333 10.36 -18.81 -20.60
C ALA A 333 8.85 -19.12 -20.60
N ARG A 334 8.42 -20.03 -19.71
CA ARG A 334 6.99 -20.38 -19.58
C ARG A 334 6.12 -19.21 -19.10
N ALA A 335 6.66 -18.33 -18.24
CA ALA A 335 5.94 -17.16 -17.78
C ALA A 335 5.75 -16.15 -18.93
N ALA A 336 6.78 -15.98 -19.77
CA ALA A 336 6.71 -15.15 -20.97
C ALA A 336 5.74 -15.72 -22.02
N ASP A 337 5.71 -17.04 -22.23
CA ASP A 337 4.76 -17.68 -23.15
C ASP A 337 3.30 -17.45 -22.71
N MET A 338 3.02 -17.63 -21.41
CA MET A 338 1.70 -17.29 -20.86
C MET A 338 1.36 -15.81 -21.07
N ALA A 339 2.32 -14.91 -20.86
CA ALA A 339 2.12 -13.47 -21.07
C ALA A 339 1.84 -13.14 -22.55
N ARG A 340 2.54 -13.79 -23.51
CA ARG A 340 2.26 -13.65 -24.95
C ARG A 340 0.83 -14.04 -25.27
N LEU A 341 0.39 -15.20 -24.79
CA LEU A 341 -0.98 -15.67 -24.98
C LEU A 341 -2.01 -14.67 -24.43
N MET A 342 -1.73 -14.05 -23.28
CA MET A 342 -2.63 -13.07 -22.67
C MET A 342 -2.66 -11.74 -23.45
N VAL A 343 -1.51 -11.27 -23.94
CA VAL A 343 -1.40 -10.03 -24.73
C VAL A 343 -2.06 -10.20 -26.11
N GLU A 344 -1.87 -11.36 -26.75
CA GLU A 344 -2.44 -11.67 -28.07
C GLU A 344 -3.92 -12.05 -28.01
N GLY A 345 -4.34 -12.76 -26.95
CA GLY A 345 -5.63 -13.43 -26.85
C GLY A 345 -6.85 -12.52 -26.67
N GLN A 346 -6.68 -11.19 -26.56
CA GLN A 346 -7.75 -10.19 -26.41
C GLN A 346 -8.94 -10.68 -25.54
N VAL A 347 -8.66 -11.05 -24.29
CA VAL A 347 -9.70 -11.52 -23.37
C VAL A 347 -10.74 -10.40 -23.19
N PRO A 348 -12.03 -10.64 -23.51
CA PRO A 348 -13.05 -9.61 -23.38
C PRO A 348 -13.13 -9.08 -21.94
N GLU A 349 -13.26 -7.76 -21.81
CA GLU A 349 -13.52 -7.15 -20.50
C GLU A 349 -14.96 -7.45 -20.08
N HIS A 350 -15.12 -8.51 -19.29
CA HIS A 350 -16.32 -8.70 -18.50
C HIS A 350 -16.12 -8.04 -17.12
N PRO A 351 -17.12 -7.33 -16.60
CA PRO A 351 -17.14 -6.99 -15.18
C PRO A 351 -16.97 -8.29 -14.41
N LEU A 352 -15.89 -8.40 -13.64
CA LEU A 352 -15.76 -9.50 -12.71
C LEU A 352 -16.95 -9.36 -11.74
N ALA A 353 -17.82 -10.38 -11.73
CA ALA A 353 -18.83 -10.47 -10.68
C ALA A 353 -18.08 -10.31 -9.36
N ARG A 354 -18.62 -9.51 -8.44
CA ARG A 354 -18.02 -9.28 -7.12
C ARG A 354 -18.03 -10.61 -6.35
N GLY A 355 -17.10 -11.50 -6.67
CA GLY A 355 -16.91 -12.78 -6.03
C GLY A 355 -16.45 -12.49 -4.63
N GLY A 356 -17.35 -12.66 -3.67
CA GLY A 356 -17.08 -12.59 -2.24
C GLY A 356 -16.25 -11.37 -1.84
N ARG A 357 -16.93 -10.23 -1.58
CA ARG A 357 -16.40 -9.38 -0.51
C ARG A 357 -16.12 -10.31 0.68
N LYS A 358 -14.97 -10.15 1.34
CA LYS A 358 -14.72 -10.79 2.65
C LYS A 358 -15.83 -10.51 3.69
N ALA A 359 -16.80 -9.65 3.38
CA ALA A 359 -18.18 -9.75 3.84
C ALA A 359 -19.11 -9.08 2.81
N HIS A 360 -20.06 -9.82 2.24
CA HIS A 360 -21.29 -9.15 1.81
C HIS A 360 -21.95 -8.58 3.06
N GLN A 361 -22.58 -7.41 2.92
CA GLN A 361 -23.60 -7.03 3.88
C GLN A 361 -24.68 -8.10 3.74
N LEU A 362 -24.82 -8.97 4.73
CA LEU A 362 -25.93 -9.92 4.76
C LEU A 362 -27.21 -9.09 4.78
N ASP A 363 -28.31 -9.59 4.22
CA ASP A 363 -29.59 -8.87 4.23
C ASP A 363 -30.04 -8.47 5.64
N SER A 364 -29.45 -9.09 6.67
CA SER A 364 -29.63 -8.80 8.10
C SER A 364 -28.83 -7.63 8.64
N GLU A 365 -27.85 -7.09 7.92
CA GLU A 365 -26.99 -6.01 8.40
C GLU A 365 -27.59 -4.63 8.04
N PRO A 366 -27.74 -3.71 9.00
CA PRO A 366 -28.37 -2.42 8.76
C PRO A 366 -27.57 -1.60 7.74
N THR A 367 -28.25 -1.06 6.73
CA THR A 367 -27.67 -0.08 5.80
C THR A 367 -27.35 1.20 6.59
N GLY A 368 -26.08 1.34 6.96
CA GLY A 368 -25.56 2.50 7.69
C GLY A 368 -25.31 3.72 6.82
#